data_AF-A0A1H8MBG0-F1
#
_entry.id   AF-A0A1H8MBG0-F1
#
_cell.length_a   1.000
_cell.length_b   1.000
_cell.length_c   1.000
_cell.angle_alpha   90.00
_cell.angle_beta   90.00
_cell.angle_gamma   90.00
#
_symmetry.space_group_name_H-M   'P 1'
#
loop_
_entity.id
_entity.type
_entity.pdbx_description
1 polymer ?
#
loop_
_entity_poly.entity_id
_entity_poly.type
_entity_poly.pdbx_seq_one_letter_code
_entity_poly.pdbx_strand_id
1 'polypeptide(L)'
;MEDINVRSVRYPVSVDQKFEKIALKLGRTKRLLFIQMVDYFYKSKKDPIDLNDELLKNALMKNHQQYIGFIRAQETMLLIPIKTEMDRVSQSQGKIIDRFNSEVLKHNVDVLNNLQSHAKAFGEVARVMDAILKAMKSKETLKEQFLFILDGYIRSREAFGMMTSGREKEELIAITKEQIRLL
;
A
#
# COMPACT_ATOMS: atom_id res chain seq x y z
N MET A 1 3.96 87.55 -20.82
CA MET A 1 3.33 86.31 -20.34
C MET A 1 1.98 86.71 -19.79
N GLU A 2 0.89 86.31 -20.43
CA GLU A 2 -0.45 86.51 -19.86
C GLU A 2 -0.55 85.74 -18.54
N ASP A 3 -1.10 86.36 -17.50
CA ASP A 3 -1.36 85.64 -16.26
C ASP A 3 -2.39 84.55 -16.54
N ILE A 4 -1.99 83.30 -16.36
CA ILE A 4 -2.83 82.12 -16.61
C ILE A 4 -4.02 82.08 -15.62
N ASN A 5 -3.99 82.87 -14.54
CA ASN A 5 -4.93 82.81 -13.42
C ASN A 5 -5.95 83.96 -13.44
N VAL A 6 -6.79 84.01 -14.49
CA VAL A 6 -7.71 85.13 -14.74
C VAL A 6 -9.07 85.00 -13.99
N ARG A 7 -9.32 83.89 -13.31
CA ARG A 7 -10.65 83.56 -12.73
C ARG A 7 -10.59 83.51 -11.20
N SER A 8 -11.59 84.09 -10.56
CA SER A 8 -11.73 84.15 -9.09
C SER A 8 -13.02 83.50 -8.63
N VAL A 9 -12.94 82.65 -7.60
CA VAL A 9 -14.09 82.03 -6.94
C VAL A 9 -14.33 82.71 -5.59
N ARG A 10 -15.56 83.18 -5.35
CA ARG A 10 -15.94 83.82 -4.07
C ARG A 10 -16.57 82.80 -3.14
N TYR A 11 -16.19 82.82 -1.87
CA TYR A 11 -16.73 81.94 -0.84
C TYR A 11 -16.70 82.64 0.54
N PRO A 12 -17.50 82.20 1.53
CA PRO A 12 -17.58 82.85 2.84
C PRO A 12 -16.26 82.84 3.63
N VAL A 13 -16.06 83.80 4.53
CA VAL A 13 -14.87 83.92 5.39
C VAL A 13 -14.65 82.66 6.24
N SER A 14 -15.73 82.02 6.70
CA SER A 14 -15.66 80.76 7.45
C SER A 14 -15.08 79.60 6.63
N VAL A 15 -15.32 79.58 5.31
CA VAL A 15 -14.73 78.61 4.37
C VAL A 15 -13.27 78.97 4.10
N ASP A 16 -12.93 80.26 4.01
CA ASP A 16 -11.54 80.70 3.82
C ASP A 16 -10.62 80.25 4.94
N GLN A 17 -11.07 80.35 6.20
CA GLN A 17 -10.30 79.89 7.35
C GLN A 17 -10.07 78.37 7.31
N LYS A 18 -11.07 77.58 6.90
CA LYS A 18 -10.92 76.12 6.72
C LYS A 18 -9.95 75.83 5.58
N PHE A 19 -10.06 76.57 4.48
CA PHE A 19 -9.24 76.37 3.29
C PHE A 19 -7.76 76.69 3.55
N GLU A 20 -7.48 77.79 4.27
CA GLU A 20 -6.13 78.14 4.72
C GLU A 20 -5.53 77.05 5.61
N LYS A 21 -6.29 76.56 6.60
CA LYS A 21 -5.83 75.49 7.49
C LYS A 21 -5.47 74.21 6.73
N ILE A 22 -6.28 73.81 5.74
CA ILE A 22 -6.02 72.61 4.93
C ILE A 22 -4.82 72.83 4.01
N ALA A 23 -4.74 73.99 3.37
CA ALA A 23 -3.63 74.36 2.49
C ALA A 23 -2.29 74.33 3.25
N LEU A 24 -2.23 74.97 4.42
CA LEU A 24 -1.07 74.96 5.31
C LEU A 24 -0.72 73.55 5.80
N LYS A 25 -1.72 72.77 6.23
CA LYS A 25 -1.50 71.38 6.69
C LYS A 25 -0.87 70.50 5.60
N LEU A 26 -1.22 70.72 4.34
CA LEU A 26 -0.69 69.98 3.19
C LEU A 26 0.58 70.61 2.60
N GLY A 27 1.07 71.73 3.14
CA GLY A 27 2.26 72.44 2.66
C GLY A 27 2.07 73.07 1.27
N ARG A 28 0.84 73.49 0.92
CA ARG A 28 0.47 73.99 -0.41
C ARG A 28 -0.16 75.36 -0.32
N THR A 29 -0.09 76.15 -1.39
CA THR A 29 -0.89 77.37 -1.49
C THR A 29 -2.37 77.02 -1.71
N LYS A 30 -3.29 77.89 -1.26
CA LYS A 30 -4.73 77.78 -1.55
C LYS A 30 -4.98 77.52 -3.04
N ARG A 31 -4.31 78.27 -3.92
CA ARG A 31 -4.43 78.10 -5.37
C ARG A 31 -4.07 76.69 -5.84
N LEU A 32 -2.92 76.17 -5.42
CA LEU A 32 -2.47 74.84 -5.82
C LEU A 32 -3.42 73.75 -5.31
N LEU A 33 -3.89 73.89 -4.07
CA LEU A 33 -4.85 72.96 -3.49
C LEU A 33 -6.18 72.97 -4.25
N PHE A 34 -6.69 74.14 -4.64
CA PHE A 34 -7.93 74.25 -5.43
C PHE A 34 -7.82 73.53 -6.79
N ILE A 35 -6.75 73.79 -7.54
CA ILE A 35 -6.51 73.16 -8.85
C ILE A 35 -6.50 71.64 -8.71
N GLN A 36 -5.79 71.13 -7.71
CA GLN A 36 -5.72 69.69 -7.42
C GLN A 36 -7.06 69.10 -6.98
N MET A 37 -7.87 69.84 -6.22
CA MET A 37 -9.22 69.40 -5.85
C MET A 37 -10.11 69.28 -7.08
N VAL A 38 -10.09 70.28 -7.97
CA VAL A 38 -10.86 70.25 -9.23
C VAL A 38 -10.42 69.07 -10.09
N ASP A 39 -9.11 68.88 -10.29
CA ASP A 39 -8.57 67.74 -11.05
C ASP A 39 -8.93 66.39 -10.41
N TYR A 40 -8.88 66.31 -9.08
CA TYR A 40 -9.22 65.10 -8.33
C TYR A 40 -10.69 64.73 -8.53
N PHE A 41 -11.63 65.65 -8.33
CA PHE A 41 -13.06 65.38 -8.52
C PHE A 41 -13.38 65.11 -10.00
N TYR A 42 -12.74 65.81 -10.93
CA TYR A 42 -12.93 65.57 -12.36
C TYR A 42 -12.45 64.17 -12.79
N LYS A 43 -11.30 63.69 -12.29
CA LYS A 43 -10.76 62.37 -12.62
C LYS A 43 -11.46 61.24 -11.87
N SER A 44 -11.71 61.42 -10.58
CA SER A 44 -12.34 60.39 -9.74
C SER A 44 -13.84 60.26 -9.95
N LYS A 45 -14.48 61.24 -10.61
CA LYS A 45 -15.94 61.35 -10.80
C LYS A 45 -16.72 61.31 -9.48
N LYS A 46 -16.06 61.58 -8.35
CA LYS A 46 -16.68 61.65 -7.03
C LYS A 46 -17.47 62.95 -6.89
N ASP A 47 -18.61 62.87 -6.26
CA ASP A 47 -19.40 64.04 -5.86
C ASP A 47 -18.79 64.64 -4.58
N PRO A 48 -18.35 65.92 -4.57
CA PRO A 48 -17.87 66.60 -3.36
C PRO A 48 -18.90 66.66 -2.22
N ILE A 49 -20.18 66.41 -2.50
CA ILE A 49 -21.27 66.37 -1.52
C ILE A 49 -21.36 64.98 -0.84
N ASP A 50 -20.83 63.93 -1.46
CA ASP A 50 -20.76 62.57 -0.87
C ASP A 50 -19.60 62.47 0.13
N LEU A 51 -19.82 62.99 1.33
CA LEU A 51 -18.85 62.97 2.44
C LEU A 51 -18.56 61.57 2.99
N ASN A 52 -19.43 60.58 2.72
CA ASN A 52 -19.34 59.23 3.26
C ASN A 52 -18.61 58.24 2.32
N ASP A 53 -18.28 58.65 1.09
CA ASP A 53 -17.63 57.81 0.08
C ASP A 53 -18.42 56.51 -0.17
N GLU A 54 -19.75 56.62 -0.29
CA GLU A 54 -20.67 55.47 -0.40
C GLU A 54 -20.37 54.65 -1.67
N LEU A 55 -19.87 55.30 -2.74
CA LEU A 55 -19.43 54.61 -3.95
C LEU A 55 -18.26 53.65 -3.68
N LEU A 56 -17.27 54.06 -2.89
CA LEU A 56 -16.15 53.20 -2.53
C LEU A 56 -16.61 52.03 -1.67
N LYS A 57 -17.45 52.30 -0.67
CA LYS A 57 -18.00 51.27 0.22
C LYS A 57 -18.81 50.24 -0.56
N ASN A 58 -19.66 50.67 -1.48
CA ASN A 58 -20.45 49.77 -2.32
C ASN A 58 -19.57 48.93 -3.25
N ALA A 59 -18.52 49.51 -3.84
CA ALA A 59 -17.57 48.78 -4.67
C ALA A 59 -16.81 47.71 -3.86
N LEU A 60 -16.35 48.06 -2.65
CA LEU A 60 -15.67 47.12 -1.75
C LEU A 60 -16.59 45.98 -1.32
N MET A 61 -17.83 46.30 -0.93
CA MET A 61 -18.83 45.30 -0.54
C MET A 61 -19.16 44.35 -1.68
N LYS A 62 -19.34 44.87 -2.90
CA LYS A 62 -19.60 44.06 -4.09
C LYS A 62 -18.43 43.12 -4.41
N ASN A 63 -17.19 43.62 -4.38
CA ASN A 63 -16.00 42.80 -4.61
C ASN A 63 -15.88 41.71 -3.54
N HIS A 64 -16.11 42.05 -2.27
CA HIS A 64 -16.05 41.07 -1.18
C HIS A 64 -17.11 39.97 -1.33
N GLN A 65 -18.34 40.34 -1.70
CA GLN A 65 -19.40 39.37 -2.02
C GLN A 65 -19.02 38.45 -3.18
N GLN A 66 -18.36 38.98 -4.22
CA GLN A 66 -17.88 38.17 -5.34
C GLN A 66 -16.81 37.18 -4.91
N TYR A 67 -15.84 37.59 -4.08
CA TYR A 67 -14.82 36.68 -3.55
C TYR A 67 -15.43 35.58 -2.68
N ILE A 68 -16.36 35.93 -1.79
CA ILE A 68 -17.07 34.94 -0.98
C ILE A 68 -17.84 33.96 -1.88
N GLY A 69 -18.53 34.47 -2.91
CA GLY A 69 -19.24 33.63 -3.87
C GLY A 69 -18.31 32.66 -4.61
N PHE A 70 -17.15 33.14 -5.04
CA PHE A 70 -16.13 32.32 -5.68
C PHE A 70 -15.58 31.23 -4.74
N ILE A 71 -15.26 31.59 -3.49
CA ILE A 71 -14.78 30.63 -2.48
C ILE A 71 -15.84 29.55 -2.22
N ARG A 72 -17.11 29.93 -2.04
CA ARG A 72 -18.21 28.97 -1.86
C ARG A 72 -18.39 28.05 -3.07
N ALA A 73 -18.23 28.60 -4.27
CA ALA A 73 -18.28 27.81 -5.50
C ALA A 73 -17.13 26.81 -5.56
N GLN A 74 -15.89 27.22 -5.26
CA GLN A 74 -14.74 26.32 -5.17
C GLN A 74 -14.92 25.24 -4.09
N GLU A 75 -15.44 25.62 -2.93
CA GLU A 75 -15.71 24.67 -1.85
C GLU A 75 -16.70 23.60 -2.27
N THR A 76 -17.82 24.01 -2.88
CA THR A 76 -18.87 23.12 -3.36
C THR A 76 -18.43 22.26 -4.52
N MET A 77 -17.73 22.84 -5.50
CA MET A 77 -17.39 22.16 -6.75
C MET A 77 -16.13 21.29 -6.64
N LEU A 78 -15.21 21.62 -5.74
CA LEU A 78 -13.90 20.96 -5.68
C LEU A 78 -13.59 20.41 -4.29
N LEU A 79 -13.57 21.25 -3.25
CA LEU A 79 -13.04 20.84 -1.95
C LEU A 79 -13.89 19.75 -1.29
N ILE A 80 -15.22 19.88 -1.31
CA ILE A 80 -16.14 18.88 -0.76
C ILE A 80 -16.03 17.54 -1.51
N PRO A 81 -16.10 17.50 -2.86
CA PRO A 81 -15.89 16.26 -3.62
C PRO A 81 -14.53 15.61 -3.35
N ILE A 82 -13.44 16.38 -3.33
CA ILE A 82 -12.10 15.86 -3.08
C ILE A 82 -12.03 15.18 -1.71
N LYS A 83 -12.54 15.84 -0.66
CA LYS A 83 -12.59 15.26 0.68
C LYS A 83 -13.40 13.95 0.68
N THR A 84 -14.58 13.97 0.06
CA THR A 84 -15.47 12.80 0.01
C THR A 84 -14.81 11.62 -0.69
N GLU A 85 -14.17 11.84 -1.83
CA GLU A 85 -13.46 10.80 -2.56
C GLU A 85 -12.21 10.31 -1.82
N MET A 86 -11.48 11.22 -1.15
CA MET A 86 -10.34 10.85 -0.30
C MET A 86 -10.78 9.94 0.85
N ASP A 87 -11.88 10.25 1.53
CA ASP A 87 -12.44 9.42 2.61
C ASP A 87 -12.84 8.03 2.07
N ARG A 88 -13.46 7.96 0.89
CA ARG A 88 -13.80 6.68 0.23
C ARG A 88 -12.56 5.86 -0.12
N VAL A 89 -11.53 6.48 -0.69
CA VAL A 89 -10.26 5.82 -1.01
C VAL A 89 -9.61 5.30 0.27
N SER A 90 -9.57 6.10 1.33
CA SER A 90 -9.00 5.70 2.62
C SER A 90 -9.72 4.48 3.21
N GLN A 91 -11.06 4.46 3.17
CA GLN A 91 -11.84 3.31 3.63
C GLN A 91 -11.60 2.07 2.76
N SER A 92 -11.52 2.23 1.44
CA SER A 92 -11.22 1.14 0.51
C SER A 92 -9.84 0.53 0.78
N GLN A 93 -8.82 1.37 0.97
CA GLN A 93 -7.47 0.92 1.32
C GLN A 93 -7.42 0.19 2.66
N GLY A 94 -8.16 0.66 3.67
CA GLY A 94 -8.32 -0.06 4.94
C GLY A 94 -8.85 -1.48 4.74
N LYS A 95 -9.92 -1.64 3.96
CA LYS A 95 -10.50 -2.96 3.63
C LYS A 95 -9.53 -3.86 2.85
N ILE A 96 -8.73 -3.29 1.95
CA ILE A 96 -7.71 -4.05 1.19
C ILE A 96 -6.65 -4.58 2.14
N ILE A 97 -6.16 -3.76 3.06
CA ILE A 97 -5.19 -4.16 4.09
C ILE A 97 -5.77 -5.27 4.96
N ASP A 98 -7.02 -5.12 5.42
CA ASP A 98 -7.69 -6.14 6.23
C ASP A 98 -7.80 -7.48 5.50
N ARG A 99 -8.21 -7.48 4.22
CA ARG A 99 -8.27 -8.70 3.40
C ARG A 99 -6.89 -9.30 3.17
N PHE A 100 -5.87 -8.48 2.92
CA PHE A 100 -4.51 -8.97 2.74
C PHE A 100 -4.00 -9.68 4.00
N ASN A 101 -4.25 -9.11 5.17
CA ASN A 101 -3.84 -9.71 6.43
C ASN A 101 -4.64 -10.96 6.79
N SER A 102 -5.96 -10.93 6.59
CA SER A 102 -6.85 -12.01 7.04
C SER A 102 -6.98 -13.16 6.05
N GLU A 103 -7.03 -12.87 4.76
CA GLU A 103 -7.19 -13.88 3.71
C GLU A 103 -5.82 -14.33 3.20
N VAL A 104 -4.96 -13.41 2.74
CA VAL A 104 -3.71 -13.78 2.06
C VAL A 104 -2.64 -14.28 3.04
N LEU A 105 -2.28 -13.47 4.05
CA LEU A 105 -1.21 -13.85 4.97
C LEU A 105 -1.58 -15.09 5.78
N LYS A 106 -2.81 -15.14 6.31
CA LYS A 106 -3.27 -16.30 7.08
C LYS A 106 -3.34 -17.56 6.21
N HIS A 107 -3.89 -17.47 5.00
CA HIS A 107 -3.92 -18.63 4.10
C HIS A 107 -2.51 -19.12 3.74
N ASN A 108 -1.56 -18.20 3.50
CA ASN A 108 -0.18 -18.58 3.24
C ASN A 108 0.46 -19.33 4.42
N VAL A 109 0.20 -18.89 5.65
CA VAL A 109 0.64 -19.60 6.87
C VAL A 109 0.01 -21.00 6.93
N ASP A 110 -1.29 -21.12 6.68
CA ASP A 110 -1.99 -22.41 6.69
C ASP A 110 -1.45 -23.36 5.61
N VAL A 111 -1.20 -22.86 4.40
CA VAL A 111 -0.58 -23.63 3.30
C VAL A 111 0.82 -24.11 3.68
N LEU A 112 1.66 -23.24 4.27
CA LEU A 112 3.00 -23.61 4.71
C LEU A 112 2.96 -24.70 5.80
N ASN A 113 2.06 -24.56 6.77
CA ASN A 113 1.87 -25.56 7.82
C ASN A 113 1.41 -26.92 7.26
N ASN A 114 0.50 -26.91 6.27
CA ASN A 114 0.04 -28.11 5.59
C ASN A 114 1.16 -28.76 4.78
N LEU A 115 1.95 -27.97 4.04
CA LEU A 115 3.11 -28.47 3.30
C LEU A 115 4.14 -29.11 4.23
N GLN A 116 4.40 -28.51 5.39
CA GLN A 116 5.31 -29.09 6.38
C GLN A 116 4.76 -30.40 6.96
N SER A 117 3.45 -30.49 7.17
CA SER A 117 2.80 -31.72 7.63
C SER A 117 2.88 -32.84 6.57
N HIS A 118 2.66 -32.51 5.29
CA HIS A 118 2.85 -33.43 4.19
C HIS A 118 4.31 -33.88 4.06
N ALA A 119 5.28 -32.97 4.20
CA ALA A 119 6.70 -33.32 4.15
C ALA A 119 7.07 -34.35 5.23
N LYS A 120 6.54 -34.20 6.46
CA LYS A 120 6.71 -35.19 7.54
C LYS A 120 6.09 -36.53 7.18
N ALA A 121 4.84 -36.53 6.70
CA ALA A 121 4.15 -37.75 6.30
C ALA A 121 4.91 -38.49 5.18
N PHE A 122 5.42 -37.77 4.18
CA PHE A 122 6.25 -38.36 3.13
C PHE A 122 7.57 -38.93 3.66
N GLY A 123 8.19 -38.28 4.65
CA GLY A 123 9.36 -38.83 5.34
C GLY A 123 9.08 -40.18 6.00
N GLU A 124 7.93 -40.33 6.66
CA GLU A 124 7.54 -41.61 7.27
C GLU A 124 7.21 -42.67 6.20
N VAL A 125 6.51 -42.30 5.12
CA VAL A 125 6.24 -43.21 4.00
C VAL A 125 7.54 -43.70 3.38
N ALA A 126 8.53 -42.81 3.17
CA ALA A 126 9.83 -43.18 2.63
C ALA A 126 10.57 -44.18 3.53
N ARG A 127 10.51 -44.02 4.85
CA ARG A 127 11.09 -44.98 5.81
C ARG A 127 10.43 -46.35 5.72
N VAL A 128 9.10 -46.39 5.65
CA VAL A 128 8.36 -47.65 5.52
C VAL A 128 8.70 -48.34 4.20
N MET A 129 8.76 -47.59 3.10
CA MET A 129 9.18 -48.13 1.80
C MET A 129 10.60 -48.71 1.84
N ASP A 130 11.55 -48.03 2.47
CA ASP A 130 12.93 -48.54 2.64
C ASP A 130 12.95 -49.83 3.46
N ALA A 131 12.17 -49.91 4.54
CA ALA A 131 12.04 -51.13 5.34
C ALA A 131 11.47 -52.30 4.54
N ILE A 132 10.43 -52.05 3.72
CA ILE A 132 9.84 -53.06 2.82
C ILE A 132 10.88 -53.54 1.81
N LEU A 133 11.60 -52.62 1.16
CA LEU A 133 12.64 -52.96 0.19
C LEU A 133 13.74 -53.83 0.81
N LYS A 134 14.19 -53.49 2.03
CA LYS A 134 15.17 -54.29 2.78
C LYS A 134 14.64 -55.68 3.11
N ALA A 135 13.39 -55.78 3.58
CA ALA A 135 12.76 -57.07 3.89
C ALA A 135 12.61 -57.95 2.64
N MET A 136 12.22 -57.36 1.50
CA MET A 136 12.14 -58.07 0.22
C MET A 136 13.50 -58.57 -0.24
N LYS A 137 14.55 -57.74 -0.14
CA LYS A 137 15.91 -58.13 -0.50
C LYS A 137 16.42 -59.28 0.38
N SER A 138 16.19 -59.20 1.70
CA SER A 138 16.53 -60.27 2.65
C SER A 138 15.82 -61.59 2.30
N LYS A 139 14.52 -61.52 1.97
CA LYS A 139 13.75 -62.69 1.52
C LYS A 139 14.34 -63.32 0.25
N GLU A 140 14.78 -62.51 -0.71
CA GLU A 140 15.36 -63.02 -1.95
C GLU A 140 16.72 -63.70 -1.69
N THR A 141 17.57 -63.09 -0.88
CA THR A 141 18.84 -63.70 -0.44
C THR A 141 18.62 -65.02 0.30
N LEU A 142 17.60 -65.10 1.17
CA LEU A 142 17.27 -66.34 1.88
C LEU A 142 16.86 -67.46 0.92
N LYS A 143 16.08 -67.15 -0.13
CA LYS A 143 15.73 -68.14 -1.17
C LYS A 143 16.97 -68.63 -1.92
N GLU A 144 17.87 -67.72 -2.31
CA GLU A 144 19.11 -68.08 -3.01
C GLU A 144 19.98 -69.01 -2.14
N GLN A 145 20.14 -68.68 -0.85
CA GLN A 145 20.89 -69.50 0.10
C GLN A 145 20.25 -70.88 0.31
N PHE A 146 18.92 -70.92 0.42
CA PHE A 146 18.20 -72.19 0.56
C PHE A 146 18.34 -73.07 -0.70
N LEU A 147 18.20 -72.50 -1.90
CA LEU A 147 18.40 -73.21 -3.15
C LEU A 147 19.82 -73.76 -3.27
N PHE A 148 20.83 -72.99 -2.87
CA PHE A 148 22.23 -73.45 -2.87
C PHE A 148 22.44 -74.67 -1.97
N ILE A 149 21.86 -74.66 -0.76
CA ILE A 149 21.92 -75.81 0.16
C ILE A 149 21.18 -77.01 -0.44
N LEU A 150 19.99 -76.80 -1.00
CA LEU A 150 19.19 -77.85 -1.61
C LEU A 150 19.91 -78.51 -2.79
N ASP A 151 20.51 -77.72 -3.68
CA ASP A 151 21.29 -78.23 -4.80
C ASP A 151 22.53 -79.00 -4.32
N GLY A 152 23.18 -78.52 -3.25
CA GLY A 152 24.28 -79.23 -2.58
C GLY A 152 23.86 -80.59 -2.02
N TYR A 153 22.68 -80.64 -1.39
CA TYR A 153 22.08 -81.87 -0.89
C TYR A 153 21.73 -82.84 -2.03
N ILE A 154 21.08 -82.35 -3.10
CA ILE A 154 20.73 -83.17 -4.28
C ILE A 154 21.99 -83.78 -4.89
N ARG A 155 23.04 -82.97 -5.15
CA ARG A 155 24.31 -83.46 -5.69
C ARG A 155 24.97 -84.51 -4.80
N SER A 156 25.02 -84.27 -3.50
CA SER A 156 25.61 -85.20 -2.53
C SER A 156 24.82 -86.51 -2.45
N ARG A 157 23.49 -86.43 -2.54
CA ARG A 157 22.61 -87.60 -2.54
C ARG A 157 22.74 -88.41 -3.83
N GLU A 158 22.83 -87.76 -4.99
CA GLU A 158 23.01 -88.44 -6.28
C GLU A 158 24.37 -89.13 -6.39
N ALA A 159 25.39 -88.63 -5.69
CA ALA A 159 26.69 -89.28 -5.58
C ALA A 159 26.67 -90.59 -4.76
N PHE A 160 25.59 -90.88 -4.03
CA PHE A 160 25.44 -92.12 -3.28
C PHE A 160 25.17 -93.31 -4.22
N GLY A 161 26.09 -94.27 -4.24
CA GLY A 161 25.94 -95.55 -4.94
C GLY A 161 25.34 -96.67 -4.08
N MET A 162 25.29 -97.90 -4.62
CA MET A 162 24.78 -99.11 -3.94
C MET A 162 25.48 -99.45 -2.61
N MET A 163 26.70 -98.97 -2.40
CA MET A 163 27.53 -99.27 -1.20
C MET A 163 27.36 -98.23 -0.07
N THR A 164 26.55 -97.18 -0.26
CA THR A 164 26.42 -96.10 0.74
C THR A 164 25.61 -96.56 1.95
N SER A 165 26.19 -96.41 3.14
CA SER A 165 25.58 -96.88 4.38
C SER A 165 24.36 -96.03 4.78
N GLY A 166 23.43 -96.61 5.55
CA GLY A 166 22.29 -95.87 6.10
C GLY A 166 22.73 -94.70 7.00
N ARG A 167 23.86 -94.86 7.69
CA ARG A 167 24.46 -93.85 8.59
C ARG A 167 24.89 -92.59 7.83
N GLU A 168 25.55 -92.74 6.68
CA GLU A 168 25.98 -91.60 5.85
C GLU A 168 24.79 -90.82 5.27
N LYS A 169 23.68 -91.52 4.99
CA LYS A 169 22.44 -90.86 4.54
C LYS A 169 21.81 -90.02 5.66
N GLU A 170 21.75 -90.53 6.88
CA GLU A 170 21.27 -89.77 8.04
C GLU A 170 22.17 -88.58 8.37
N GLU A 171 23.48 -88.75 8.24
CA GLU A 171 24.47 -87.70 8.48
C GLU A 171 24.35 -86.57 7.46
N LEU A 172 24.16 -86.88 6.17
CA LEU A 172 23.86 -85.88 5.15
C LEU A 172 22.56 -85.11 5.47
N ILE A 173 21.50 -85.82 5.88
CA ILE A 173 20.22 -85.19 6.26
C ILE A 173 20.41 -84.27 7.48
N ALA A 174 21.20 -84.70 8.48
CA ALA A 174 21.47 -83.92 9.68
C ALA A 174 22.25 -82.65 9.35
N ILE A 175 23.30 -82.75 8.54
CA ILE A 175 24.12 -81.61 8.10
C ILE A 175 23.29 -80.61 7.30
N THR A 176 22.50 -81.07 6.32
CA THR A 176 21.64 -80.18 5.53
C THR A 176 20.58 -79.49 6.37
N LYS A 177 19.96 -80.19 7.33
CA LYS A 177 19.01 -79.56 8.26
C LYS A 177 19.68 -78.51 9.13
N GLU A 178 20.92 -78.75 9.55
CA GLU A 178 21.67 -77.77 10.35
C GLU A 178 22.06 -76.55 9.51
N GLN A 179 22.48 -76.75 8.26
CA GLN A 179 22.73 -75.65 7.32
C GLN A 179 21.48 -74.79 7.09
N ILE A 180 20.29 -75.39 6.98
CA ILE A 180 19.02 -74.67 6.85
C ILE A 180 18.66 -73.92 8.13
N ARG A 181 18.95 -74.46 9.32
CA ARG A 181 18.70 -73.79 10.61
C ARG A 181 19.59 -72.56 10.83
N LEU A 182 20.75 -72.52 10.18
CA LEU A 182 21.70 -71.41 10.28
C LEU A 182 21.39 -70.25 9.30
N LEU A 183 20.39 -70.41 8.42
CA LEU A 183 19.84 -69.35 7.57
C LEU A 183 18.84 -68.47 8.33
#